data_AF-A0A0Q7CKJ8-F1
#
_entry.id   AF-A0A0Q7CKJ8-F1
#
_cell.length_a   1.000
_cell.length_b   1.000
_cell.length_c   1.000
_cell.angle_alpha   90.00
_cell.angle_beta   90.00
_cell.angle_gamma   90.00
#
_symmetry.space_group_name_H-M   'P 1'
#
loop_
_entity.id
_entity.type
_entity.pdbx_description
1 polymer ?
#
loop_
_entity_poly.entity_id
_entity_poly.type
_entity_poly.pdbx_seq_one_letter_code
_entity_poly.pdbx_strand_id
1 'polypeptide(L)'
;MQRPCAAQIVCEVHADSTSRLNASGSSCDEKYKSTQQKLYAKTRWKLEGDKFTTSATNFAVGQSYTVSVSCNRMTWVGTEGQGTLILQKQSP
;
A
#
# COMPACT_ATOMS: atom_id res chain seq x y z
N MET A 1 -16.54 -1.47 10.77
CA MET A 1 -16.35 0.00 10.87
C MET A 1 -15.04 0.37 10.19
N GLN A 2 -15.11 0.93 8.98
CA GLN A 2 -13.95 1.53 8.31
C GLN A 2 -13.51 2.72 9.16
N ARG A 3 -12.24 2.74 9.62
CA ARG A 3 -11.71 3.90 10.35
C ARG A 3 -11.65 5.06 9.33
N PRO A 4 -12.34 6.20 9.55
CA PRO A 4 -12.40 7.30 8.57
C PRO A 4 -11.02 7.80 8.14
N CYS A 5 -10.03 7.68 9.02
CA CYS A 5 -8.66 8.09 8.75
C CYS A 5 -7.89 7.17 7.77
N ALA A 6 -8.35 5.93 7.57
CA ALA A 6 -7.76 4.99 6.62
C ALA A 6 -8.07 5.34 5.15
N ALA A 7 -8.99 6.28 4.92
CA ALA A 7 -9.31 6.79 3.58
C ALA A 7 -8.18 7.62 2.95
N GLN A 8 -7.21 8.08 3.75
CA GLN A 8 -6.09 8.92 3.32
C GLN A 8 -4.74 8.34 3.76
N ILE A 9 -4.52 7.07 3.47
CA ILE A 9 -3.21 6.43 3.67
C ILE A 9 -2.33 6.74 2.46
N VAL A 10 -1.19 7.38 2.69
CA VAL A 10 -0.16 7.62 1.67
C VAL A 10 0.82 6.46 1.71
N CYS A 11 0.99 5.77 0.58
CA CYS A 11 2.03 4.76 0.42
C CYS A 11 3.18 5.34 -0.39
N GLU A 12 4.37 5.35 0.19
CA GLU A 12 5.61 5.67 -0.50
C GLU A 12 6.21 4.38 -1.05
N VAL A 13 6.26 4.28 -2.37
CA VAL A 13 6.90 3.16 -3.06
C VAL A 13 8.29 3.63 -3.49
N HIS A 14 9.32 3.02 -2.93
CA HIS A 14 10.72 3.35 -3.23
C HIS A 14 11.26 2.44 -4.34
N ALA A 15 12.15 2.97 -5.20
CA ALA A 15 12.71 2.23 -6.33
C ALA A 15 13.57 1.00 -5.94
N ASP A 16 13.95 0.87 -4.67
CA ASP A 16 14.72 -0.25 -4.11
C ASP A 16 13.84 -1.46 -3.73
N SER A 17 12.59 -1.52 -4.22
CA SER A 17 11.61 -2.56 -3.89
C SER A 17 11.16 -2.60 -2.43
N THR A 18 11.37 -1.49 -1.70
CA THR A 18 10.75 -1.26 -0.38
C THR A 18 9.56 -0.32 -0.50
N SER A 19 8.56 -0.53 0.34
CA SER A 19 7.41 0.38 0.44
C SER A 19 7.25 0.80 1.89
N ARG A 20 7.01 2.08 2.12
CA ARG A 20 6.70 2.62 3.45
C ARG A 20 5.32 3.22 3.43
N LEU A 21 4.53 2.87 4.44
CA LEU A 21 3.28 3.55 4.68
C LEU A 21 3.62 4.89 5.35
N ASN A 22 3.48 5.98 4.60
CA ASN A 22 3.61 7.32 5.13
C ASN A 22 2.31 7.69 5.87
N ALA A 23 2.29 7.31 7.14
CA ALA A 23 1.18 7.58 8.01
C ALA A 23 1.14 9.06 8.46
N SER A 24 2.21 9.85 8.29
CA SER A 24 2.23 11.25 8.76
C SER A 24 1.23 12.12 8.00
N GLY A 25 0.94 11.81 6.73
CA GLY A 25 -0.11 12.45 5.94
C GLY A 25 -1.55 12.00 6.24
N SER A 26 -1.75 10.96 7.06
CA SER A 26 -3.09 10.52 7.46
C SER A 26 -3.60 11.30 8.67
N SER A 27 -4.90 11.54 8.76
CA SER A 27 -5.57 12.08 9.96
C SER A 27 -5.73 11.02 11.08
N CYS A 28 -5.05 9.87 10.97
CA CYS A 28 -5.15 8.79 11.95
C CYS A 28 -4.48 9.15 13.27
N ASP A 29 -4.91 8.48 14.35
CA ASP A 29 -4.24 8.59 15.65
C ASP A 29 -2.80 8.05 15.60
N GLU A 30 -1.91 8.59 16.43
CA GLU A 30 -0.49 8.18 16.48
C GLU A 30 -0.32 6.68 16.74
N LYS A 31 -1.21 6.07 17.53
CA LYS A 31 -1.17 4.63 17.82
C LYS A 31 -1.43 3.82 16.55
N TYR A 32 -2.38 4.22 15.72
CA TYR A 32 -2.62 3.62 14.41
C TYR A 32 -1.43 3.85 13.47
N LYS A 33 -0.95 5.09 13.37
CA LYS A 33 0.23 5.43 12.53
C LYS A 33 1.45 4.57 12.90
N SER A 34 1.78 4.47 14.18
CA SER A 34 2.89 3.67 14.70
C SER A 34 2.71 2.17 14.44
N THR A 35 1.48 1.67 14.60
CA THR A 35 1.17 0.25 14.34
C THR A 35 1.35 -0.07 12.85
N GLN A 36 0.84 0.77 11.96
CA GLN A 36 1.00 0.59 10.51
C GLN A 36 2.47 0.69 10.12
N GLN A 37 3.21 1.70 10.59
CA GLN A 37 4.65 1.80 10.34
C GLN A 37 5.40 0.55 10.77
N LYS A 38 5.11 -0.01 11.96
CA LYS A 38 5.74 -1.24 12.45
C LYS A 38 5.37 -2.47 11.61
N LEU A 39 4.09 -2.60 11.23
CA LEU A 39 3.61 -3.72 10.42
C LEU A 39 4.23 -3.72 9.02
N TYR A 40 4.34 -2.55 8.40
CA TYR A 40 4.81 -2.42 7.02
C TYR A 40 6.31 -2.08 6.90
N ALA A 41 7.04 -1.89 8.01
CA ALA A 41 8.46 -1.54 8.01
C ALA A 41 9.36 -2.53 7.26
N LYS A 42 8.95 -3.80 7.20
CA LYS A 42 9.67 -4.88 6.51
C LYS A 42 8.93 -5.38 5.27
N THR A 43 7.84 -4.72 4.88
CA THR A 43 7.08 -5.12 3.71
C THR A 43 7.89 -4.82 2.46
N ARG A 44 8.13 -5.89 1.72
CA ARG A 44 8.75 -5.87 0.40
C ARG A 44 7.65 -5.89 -0.63
N TRP A 45 7.92 -5.33 -1.79
CA TRP A 45 7.03 -5.41 -2.92
C TRP A 45 7.77 -5.91 -4.17
N LYS A 46 7.02 -6.51 -5.08
CA LYS A 46 7.47 -6.78 -6.44
C LYS A 46 6.35 -6.50 -7.44
N LEU A 47 6.73 -6.10 -8.65
CA LEU A 47 5.81 -5.89 -9.77
C LEU A 47 6.29 -6.76 -10.94
N GLU A 48 5.46 -7.70 -11.36
CA GLU A 48 5.73 -8.60 -12.49
C GLU A 48 4.59 -8.44 -13.50
N GLY A 49 4.85 -7.73 -14.59
CA GLY A 49 3.79 -7.30 -15.50
C GLY A 49 2.82 -6.34 -14.80
N ASP A 50 1.54 -6.70 -14.77
CA ASP A 50 0.47 -5.98 -14.06
C ASP A 50 0.23 -6.53 -12.63
N LYS A 51 0.97 -7.56 -12.20
CA LYS A 51 0.77 -8.18 -10.89
C LYS A 51 1.70 -7.57 -9.84
N PHE A 52 1.12 -6.86 -8.88
CA PHE A 52 1.82 -6.32 -7.72
C PHE A 52 1.66 -7.24 -6.52
N THR A 53 2.76 -7.60 -5.88
CA THR A 53 2.75 -8.48 -4.70
C THR A 53 3.42 -7.79 -3.54
N THR A 54 2.77 -7.75 -2.39
CA THR A 54 3.36 -7.35 -1.11
C THR A 54 3.63 -8.57 -0.24
N SER A 55 4.75 -8.57 0.48
CA SER A 55 5.09 -9.65 1.40
C SER A 55 5.92 -9.12 2.56
N ALA A 56 5.69 -9.67 3.75
CA ALA A 56 6.54 -9.43 4.93
C ALA A 56 7.77 -10.35 4.98
N THR A 57 7.91 -11.31 4.05
CA THR A 57 8.96 -12.33 4.02
C THR A 57 9.66 -12.36 2.66
N ASN A 58 9.96 -13.54 2.12
CA ASN A 58 10.58 -13.79 0.82
C ASN A 58 9.53 -14.05 -0.28
N PHE A 59 8.34 -13.47 -0.18
CA PHE A 59 7.20 -13.71 -1.09
C PHE A 59 6.62 -15.14 -1.07
N ALA A 60 7.02 -15.99 -0.10
CA ALA A 60 6.37 -17.27 0.13
C ALA A 60 4.91 -17.11 0.61
N VAL A 61 4.63 -16.03 1.35
CA VAL A 61 3.29 -15.60 1.75
C VAL A 61 3.17 -14.12 1.45
N GLY A 62 2.15 -13.73 0.67
CA GLY A 62 1.96 -12.35 0.25
C GLY A 62 0.56 -12.10 -0.27
N GLN A 63 0.21 -10.83 -0.38
CA GLN A 63 -1.02 -10.40 -1.04
C GLN A 63 -0.69 -9.92 -2.44
N SER A 64 -1.48 -10.39 -3.41
CA SER A 64 -1.30 -10.06 -4.83
C SER A 64 -2.48 -9.24 -5.32
N TYR A 65 -2.17 -8.24 -6.14
CA TYR A 65 -3.14 -7.34 -6.74
C TYR A 65 -2.84 -7.19 -8.23
N THR A 66 -3.88 -7.03 -9.03
CA THR A 66 -3.75 -6.55 -10.41
C THR A 66 -3.70 -5.02 -10.39
N VAL A 67 -2.69 -4.45 -11.01
CA VAL A 67 -2.41 -3.01 -11.01
C VAL A 67 -2.74 -2.41 -12.35
N SER A 68 -3.46 -1.29 -12.30
CA SER A 68 -3.62 -0.39 -13.44
C SER A 68 -3.19 1.02 -13.04
N VAL A 69 -2.51 1.71 -13.96
CA VAL A 69 -2.09 3.10 -13.78
C VAL A 69 -2.75 3.94 -14.86
N SER A 70 -3.40 5.02 -14.45
CA SER A 70 -3.97 6.03 -15.34
C SER A 70 -3.64 7.41 -14.79
N CYS A 71 -2.87 8.19 -15.54
CA CYS A 71 -2.37 9.51 -15.14
C CYS A 71 -1.70 9.49 -13.76
N ASN A 72 -2.27 10.20 -12.78
CA ASN A 72 -1.81 10.29 -11.41
C ASN A 72 -2.49 9.28 -10.47
N ARG A 73 -3.27 8.34 -11.01
CA ARG A 73 -4.03 7.35 -10.24
C ARG A 73 -3.53 5.94 -10.53
N MET A 74 -3.27 5.19 -9.47
CA MET A 74 -2.94 3.77 -9.51
C MET A 74 -4.05 3.01 -8.79
N THR A 75 -4.58 1.96 -9.42
CA THR A 75 -5.65 1.13 -8.87
C THR A 75 -5.14 -0.29 -8.70
N TRP A 76 -5.25 -0.84 -7.50
CA TRP A 76 -4.89 -2.22 -7.16
C TRP A 76 -6.16 -2.99 -6.88
N VAL A 77 -6.46 -3.98 -7.72
CA VAL A 77 -7.61 -4.86 -7.56
C VAL A 77 -7.10 -6.15 -6.93
N GLY A 78 -7.52 -6.42 -5.69
CA GLY A 78 -7.15 -7.65 -5.00
C GLY A 78 -7.94 -8.85 -5.54
N THR A 79 -7.50 -10.05 -5.18
CA THR A 79 -8.27 -11.28 -5.43
C THR A 79 -9.54 -11.31 -4.57
N GLU A 80 -10.49 -12.21 -4.85
CA GLU A 80 -11.80 -12.27 -4.19
C GLU A 80 -11.77 -11.94 -2.67
N GLY A 81 -12.58 -10.95 -2.28
CA GLY A 81 -12.71 -10.51 -0.88
C GLY A 81 -11.65 -9.51 -0.39
N GLN A 82 -10.57 -9.24 -1.14
CA GLN A 82 -9.50 -8.30 -0.72
C GLN A 82 -9.80 -6.83 -1.05
N GLY A 83 -10.79 -6.58 -1.92
CA GLY A 83 -11.24 -5.23 -2.28
C GLY A 83 -10.31 -4.50 -3.27
N THR A 84 -10.59 -3.22 -3.48
CA THR A 84 -9.86 -2.35 -4.42
C THR A 84 -9.21 -1.21 -3.68
N LEU A 85 -7.91 -1.01 -3.87
CA LEU A 85 -7.17 0.13 -3.37
C LEU A 85 -6.96 1.14 -4.49
N ILE A 86 -7.18 2.41 -4.20
CA ILE A 86 -6.93 3.51 -5.13
C ILE A 86 -5.87 4.41 -4.52
N LEU A 87 -4.73 4.49 -5.17
CA LEU A 87 -3.60 5.33 -4.80
C LEU A 87 -3.55 6.50 -5.77
N GLN A 88 -3.30 7.70 -5.24
CA GLN A 88 -3.09 8.89 -6.06
C GLN A 88 -1.69 9.43 -5.79
N LYS A 89 -0.96 9.73 -6.86
CA LYS A 89 0.29 10.47 -6.78
C LYS A 89 -0.04 11.87 -6.27
N GLN A 90 0.50 12.22 -5.10
CA GLN A 90 0.47 13.60 -4.63
C GLN A 90 1.40 14.42 -5.53
N SER A 91 0.87 15.53 -6.06
CA SER A 91 1.69 16.53 -6.74
C SER A 91 2.73 17.10 -5.77
N PRO A 92 3.94 17.45 -6.27
CA PRO A 92 5.00 18.02 -5.44
C PRO A 92 4.60 19.35 -4.79
#